data_AF-N1U224-F1
#
_entry.id   AF-N1U224-F1
#
_cell.length_a   1.000
_cell.length_b   1.000
_cell.length_c   1.000
_cell.angle_alpha   90.00
_cell.angle_beta   90.00
_cell.angle_gamma   90.00
#
_symmetry.space_group_name_H-M   'P 1'
#
loop_
_entity.id
_entity.type
_entity.pdbx_description
1 polymer ?
#
loop_
_entity_poly.entity_id
_entity_poly.type
_entity_poly.pdbx_seq_one_letter_code
_entity_poly.pdbx_strand_id
1 'polypeptide(L)'
;MGIFVLVILQTSCLSSFGGTPEGKRLERMRTSKMYKDGKFENDPFVPNIVSGTYTNIIWRQLFGNEQRTPPSSIPVIYPDPKSFSPNTAPGLRAIWLGHASVLVEIDEVRILTDPVFSNKVSPFESVGPERFFPPPISLENLPSIDAVVISHDHYDHLDMNTAKYLASKGTKIFVPWESALT
;
A
#
# COMPACT_ATOMS: atom_id res chain seq x y z
N MET A 1 19.51 16.27 -23.63
CA MET A 1 19.34 14.91 -24.19
C MET A 1 19.81 13.79 -23.27
N GLY A 2 20.75 14.00 -22.33
CA GLY A 2 21.29 12.91 -21.47
C GLY A 2 20.50 12.59 -20.20
N ILE A 3 19.77 13.54 -19.61
CA ILE A 3 19.03 13.34 -18.34
C ILE A 3 17.71 12.59 -18.57
N PHE A 4 17.05 12.80 -19.71
CA PHE A 4 15.76 12.15 -20.03
C PHE A 4 15.88 10.64 -20.28
N VAL A 5 17.00 10.19 -20.85
CA VAL A 5 17.24 8.75 -21.13
C VAL A 5 17.55 7.99 -19.83
N LEU A 6 18.21 8.63 -18.86
CA LEU A 6 18.51 8.02 -17.56
C LEU A 6 17.24 7.74 -16.74
N VAL A 7 16.25 8.65 -16.78
CA VAL A 7 14.98 8.51 -16.05
C VAL A 7 14.11 7.37 -16.62
N ILE A 8 14.13 7.14 -17.93
CA ILE A 8 13.33 6.09 -18.59
C ILE A 8 13.92 4.68 -18.33
N LEU A 9 15.26 4.57 -18.29
CA LEU A 9 15.94 3.32 -17.94
C LEU A 9 15.78 2.94 -16.46
N GLN A 10 15.44 3.89 -15.59
CA GLN A 10 15.32 3.67 -14.15
C GLN A 10 13.92 3.17 -13.73
N THR A 11 12.84 3.55 -14.42
CA THR A 11 11.47 3.16 -14.05
C THR A 11 11.07 1.77 -14.53
N SER A 12 11.67 1.28 -15.63
CA SER A 12 11.38 -0.04 -16.20
C SER A 12 11.97 -1.21 -15.40
N CYS A 13 12.88 -0.94 -14.46
CA CYS A 13 13.44 -1.93 -13.53
C CYS A 13 12.81 -1.88 -12.13
N LEU A 14 11.92 -0.92 -11.86
CA LEU A 14 11.28 -0.80 -10.56
C LEU A 14 10.03 -1.69 -10.55
N SER A 15 10.09 -2.78 -9.78
CA SER A 15 8.93 -3.67 -9.56
C SER A 15 7.70 -2.94 -8.99
N SER A 16 7.87 -1.70 -8.52
CA SER A 16 6.82 -0.86 -7.98
C SER A 16 5.91 -0.19 -9.02
N PHE A 17 6.29 -0.17 -10.30
CA PHE A 17 5.39 0.25 -11.38
C PHE A 17 4.49 -0.87 -11.90
N GLY A 18 4.72 -2.08 -11.40
CA GLY A 18 3.97 -3.25 -11.79
C GLY A 18 4.35 -3.84 -13.15
N GLY A 19 3.68 -4.93 -13.52
CA GLY A 19 3.91 -5.64 -14.77
C GLY A 19 2.63 -5.83 -15.58
N THR A 20 2.79 -5.90 -16.90
CA THR A 20 1.72 -6.25 -17.85
C THR A 20 1.09 -7.58 -17.45
N PRO A 21 -0.25 -7.70 -17.43
CA PRO A 21 -0.91 -8.95 -17.11
C PRO A 21 -0.69 -9.98 -18.20
N GLU A 22 -0.09 -11.13 -17.85
CA GLU A 22 0.21 -12.21 -18.78
C GLU A 22 -0.15 -13.58 -18.18
N GLY A 23 -0.21 -14.61 -19.04
CA GLY A 23 -0.43 -16.00 -18.66
C GLY A 23 -1.65 -16.23 -17.76
N LYS A 24 -1.48 -17.00 -16.68
CA LYS A 24 -2.57 -17.35 -15.75
C LYS A 24 -3.22 -16.13 -15.09
N ARG A 25 -2.50 -15.02 -14.90
CA ARG A 25 -3.07 -13.79 -14.33
C ARG A 25 -4.04 -13.15 -15.30
N LEU A 26 -3.63 -13.01 -16.57
CA LEU A 26 -4.50 -12.49 -17.62
C LEU A 26 -5.74 -13.35 -17.84
N GLU A 27 -5.57 -14.68 -17.85
CA GLU A 27 -6.69 -15.61 -17.99
C GLU A 27 -7.70 -15.47 -16.83
N ARG A 28 -7.22 -15.31 -15.59
CA ARG A 28 -8.10 -14.98 -14.46
C ARG A 28 -8.82 -13.65 -14.67
N MET A 29 -8.09 -12.58 -15.01
CA MET A 29 -8.67 -11.24 -15.20
C MET A 29 -9.81 -11.26 -16.23
N ARG A 30 -9.63 -11.97 -17.35
CA ARG A 30 -10.63 -12.14 -18.42
C ARG A 30 -11.94 -12.80 -17.97
N THR A 31 -11.95 -13.50 -16.83
CA THR A 31 -13.18 -14.10 -16.28
C THR A 31 -14.05 -13.09 -15.52
N SER A 32 -13.54 -11.90 -15.20
CA SER A 32 -14.30 -10.88 -14.49
C SER A 32 -15.28 -10.15 -15.42
N LYS A 33 -16.51 -9.92 -14.94
CA LYS A 33 -17.48 -9.05 -15.62
C LYS A 33 -17.00 -7.59 -15.71
N MET A 34 -16.05 -7.20 -14.87
CA MET A 34 -15.49 -5.86 -14.82
C MET A 34 -14.28 -5.70 -15.76
N TYR A 35 -13.76 -6.77 -16.36
CA TYR A 35 -12.66 -6.68 -17.33
C TYR A 35 -13.22 -6.59 -18.76
N LYS A 36 -13.12 -5.40 -19.36
CA LYS A 36 -13.67 -5.08 -20.68
C LYS A 36 -12.62 -4.37 -21.52
N ASP A 37 -12.52 -4.72 -22.81
CA ASP A 37 -11.64 -4.06 -23.77
C ASP A 37 -10.17 -3.89 -23.30
N GLY A 38 -9.67 -4.88 -22.56
CA GLY A 38 -8.27 -4.91 -22.08
C GLY A 38 -7.98 -4.14 -20.79
N LYS A 39 -9.01 -3.67 -20.07
CA LYS A 39 -8.87 -2.94 -18.79
C LYS A 39 -10.00 -3.29 -17.82
N PHE A 40 -9.83 -2.93 -16.56
CA PHE A 40 -10.93 -2.95 -15.60
C PHE A 40 -11.77 -1.68 -15.72
N GLU A 41 -13.10 -1.83 -15.64
CA GLU A 41 -14.05 -0.74 -15.56
C GLU A 41 -14.88 -0.87 -14.28
N ASN A 42 -14.95 0.20 -13.51
CA ASN A 42 -15.76 0.26 -12.29
C ASN A 42 -17.26 0.24 -12.63
N ASP A 43 -18.04 -0.43 -11.78
CA ASP A 43 -19.51 -0.38 -11.79
C ASP A 43 -20.00 -0.01 -10.38
N PRO A 44 -20.58 1.19 -10.17
CA PRO A 44 -20.91 2.18 -11.20
C PRO A 44 -19.68 2.88 -11.79
N PHE A 45 -19.83 3.39 -13.01
CA PHE A 45 -18.79 4.16 -13.68
C PHE A 45 -18.35 5.36 -12.82
N VAL A 46 -17.06 5.45 -12.55
CA VAL A 46 -16.44 6.61 -11.90
C VAL A 46 -15.76 7.44 -12.99
N PRO A 47 -16.19 8.70 -13.24
CA PRO A 47 -15.54 9.56 -14.22
C PRO A 47 -14.08 9.77 -13.85
N ASN A 48 -13.19 9.69 -14.85
CA ASN A 48 -11.81 10.12 -14.67
C ASN A 48 -11.77 11.60 -14.29
N ILE A 49 -10.76 11.98 -13.50
CA ILE A 49 -10.49 13.39 -13.15
C ILE A 49 -10.44 14.23 -14.44
N VAL A 50 -11.28 15.27 -14.50
CA VAL A 50 -11.43 16.14 -15.68
C VAL A 50 -10.10 16.80 -16.03
N SER A 51 -9.76 16.86 -17.31
CA SER A 51 -8.55 17.55 -17.80
C SER A 51 -8.57 19.04 -17.39
N GLY A 52 -7.41 19.55 -16.93
CA GLY A 52 -7.29 20.88 -16.28
C GLY A 52 -7.27 20.82 -14.74
N THR A 53 -7.78 19.75 -14.13
CA THR A 53 -7.64 19.52 -12.68
C THR A 53 -6.20 19.16 -12.30
N TYR A 54 -5.48 18.43 -13.15
CA TYR A 54 -4.11 17.99 -12.88
C TYR A 54 -3.13 19.14 -12.70
N THR A 55 -3.18 20.17 -13.55
CA THR A 55 -2.32 21.35 -13.43
C THR A 55 -2.62 22.11 -12.15
N ASN A 56 -3.90 22.23 -11.78
CA ASN A 56 -4.32 22.87 -10.53
C ASN A 56 -3.89 22.05 -9.31
N ILE A 57 -3.98 20.71 -9.36
CA ILE A 57 -3.50 19.82 -8.29
C ILE A 57 -1.99 19.95 -8.14
N ILE A 58 -1.22 19.95 -9.23
CA ILE A 58 0.24 20.12 -9.18
C ILE A 58 0.60 21.51 -8.63
N TRP A 59 -0.03 22.57 -9.13
CA TRP A 59 0.17 23.93 -8.60
C TRP A 59 -0.15 24.02 -7.12
N ARG A 60 -1.28 23.44 -6.70
CA ARG A 60 -1.66 23.36 -5.29
C ARG A 60 -0.62 22.58 -4.50
N GLN A 61 -0.19 21.41 -4.96
CA GLN A 61 0.80 20.58 -4.27
C GLN A 61 2.17 21.27 -4.14
N LEU A 62 2.57 22.09 -5.11
CA LEU A 62 3.88 22.77 -5.08
C LEU A 62 3.84 24.13 -4.37
N PHE A 63 2.75 24.88 -4.48
CA PHE A 63 2.66 26.30 -4.07
C PHE A 63 1.47 26.62 -3.16
N GLY A 64 0.60 25.66 -2.89
CA GLY A 64 -0.49 25.79 -1.93
C GLY A 64 0.02 25.95 -0.51
N ASN A 65 -0.73 26.69 0.30
CA ASN A 65 -0.41 27.01 1.69
C ASN A 65 -1.17 26.14 2.69
N GLU A 66 -1.64 24.95 2.28
CA GLU A 66 -2.34 24.04 3.16
C GLU A 66 -1.41 23.50 4.25
N GLN A 67 -1.98 23.25 5.43
CA GLN A 67 -1.28 22.55 6.48
C GLN A 67 -1.10 21.08 6.10
N ARG A 68 0.14 20.68 5.79
CA ARG A 68 0.52 19.31 5.39
C ARG A 68 1.40 18.60 6.40
N THR A 69 1.78 19.30 7.46
CA THR A 69 2.55 18.77 8.56
C THR A 69 1.76 18.99 9.86
N PRO A 70 1.76 18.00 10.76
CA PRO A 70 1.20 18.20 12.09
C PRO A 70 1.88 19.38 12.78
N PRO A 71 1.14 20.24 13.50
CA PRO A 71 1.71 21.42 14.17
C PRO A 71 2.52 21.02 15.42
N SER A 72 2.34 19.79 15.90
CA SER A 72 3.05 19.19 17.04
C SER A 72 3.29 17.72 16.78
N SER A 73 4.18 17.10 17.57
CA SER A 73 4.40 15.66 17.53
C SER A 73 3.09 14.90 17.76
N ILE A 74 2.87 13.85 16.96
CA ILE A 74 1.74 12.94 17.14
C ILE A 74 2.09 11.99 18.30
N PRO A 75 1.24 11.87 19.34
CA PRO A 75 1.47 10.89 20.40
C PRO A 75 1.31 9.48 19.85
N VAL A 76 2.31 8.61 20.09
CA VAL A 76 2.32 7.23 19.63
C VAL A 76 2.43 6.29 20.83
N ILE A 77 1.58 5.28 20.86
CA ILE A 77 1.65 4.19 21.81
C ILE A 77 2.40 3.04 21.14
N TYR A 78 3.54 2.67 21.72
CA TYR A 78 4.35 1.55 21.26
C TYR A 78 3.94 0.29 22.03
N PRO A 79 3.22 -0.67 21.43
CA PRO A 79 2.90 -1.92 22.09
C PRO A 79 4.16 -2.71 22.39
N ASP A 80 4.21 -3.36 23.56
CA ASP A 80 5.22 -4.40 23.83
C ASP A 80 4.98 -5.57 22.85
N PRO A 81 5.95 -5.98 22.03
CA PRO A 81 5.81 -7.14 21.16
C PRO A 81 5.41 -8.42 21.91
N LYS A 82 5.75 -8.54 23.19
CA LYS A 82 5.35 -9.67 24.04
C LYS A 82 3.88 -9.65 24.44
N SER A 83 3.17 -8.53 24.25
CA SER A 83 1.73 -8.43 24.51
C SER A 83 0.89 -9.16 23.47
N PHE A 84 1.46 -9.54 22.32
CA PHE A 84 0.79 -10.37 21.34
C PHE A 84 0.91 -11.84 21.73
N SER A 85 -0.20 -12.41 22.20
CA SER A 85 -0.29 -13.86 22.42
C SER A 85 -0.07 -14.61 21.10
N PRO A 86 0.63 -15.75 21.07
CA PRO A 86 0.74 -16.57 19.86
C PRO A 86 -0.65 -16.89 19.27
N ASN A 87 -1.60 -17.23 20.14
CA ASN A 87 -2.99 -17.45 19.79
C ASN A 87 -3.82 -16.20 20.11
N THR A 88 -4.52 -15.69 19.12
CA THR A 88 -5.55 -14.65 19.25
C THR A 88 -6.70 -15.20 20.11
N ALA A 89 -7.24 -14.36 21.01
CA ALA A 89 -8.42 -14.73 21.78
C ALA A 89 -9.71 -14.53 20.94
N PRO A 90 -10.82 -15.20 21.27
CA PRO A 90 -12.11 -14.89 20.67
C PRO A 90 -12.48 -13.41 20.84
N GLY A 91 -13.12 -12.83 19.83
CA GLY A 91 -13.51 -11.42 19.82
C GLY A 91 -12.81 -10.59 18.74
N LEU A 92 -12.89 -9.27 18.88
CA LEU A 92 -12.36 -8.30 17.92
C LEU A 92 -11.42 -7.32 18.61
N ARG A 93 -10.22 -7.17 18.07
CA ARG A 93 -9.26 -6.12 18.44
C ARG A 93 -8.69 -5.50 17.17
N ALA A 94 -8.56 -4.19 17.14
CA ALA A 94 -7.93 -3.45 16.05
C ALA A 94 -6.84 -2.53 16.61
N ILE A 95 -5.67 -2.55 15.99
CA ILE A 95 -4.53 -1.70 16.35
C ILE A 95 -4.16 -0.89 15.11
N TRP A 96 -4.26 0.44 15.25
CA TRP A 96 -3.86 1.34 14.19
C TRP A 96 -2.33 1.53 14.20
N LEU A 97 -1.68 1.22 13.08
CA LEU A 97 -0.23 1.30 12.90
C LEU A 97 0.21 2.55 12.10
N GLY A 98 -0.77 3.36 11.68
CA GLY A 98 -0.58 4.59 10.91
C GLY A 98 -1.18 4.49 9.49
N HIS A 99 -1.61 5.63 8.95
CA HIS A 99 -2.29 5.70 7.64
C HIS A 99 -3.46 4.70 7.55
N ALA A 100 -3.48 3.83 6.54
CA ALA A 100 -4.45 2.75 6.34
C ALA A 100 -3.99 1.41 6.94
N SER A 101 -2.84 1.36 7.63
CA SER A 101 -2.32 0.16 8.25
C SER A 101 -3.04 -0.15 9.56
N VAL A 102 -3.83 -1.22 9.57
CA VAL A 102 -4.55 -1.70 10.76
C VAL A 102 -4.27 -3.19 10.94
N LEU A 103 -3.77 -3.56 12.11
CA LEU A 103 -3.72 -4.96 12.55
C LEU A 103 -5.05 -5.31 13.22
N VAL A 104 -5.81 -6.19 12.59
CA VAL A 104 -7.10 -6.69 13.05
C VAL A 104 -6.91 -8.12 13.55
N GLU A 105 -7.25 -8.35 14.81
CA GLU A 105 -7.43 -9.68 15.39
C GLU A 105 -8.92 -9.95 15.48
N ILE A 106 -9.42 -10.96 14.76
CA ILE A 106 -10.84 -11.33 14.75
C ILE A 106 -10.98 -12.85 14.72
N ASP A 107 -11.74 -13.41 15.66
CA ASP A 107 -12.06 -14.85 15.73
C ASP A 107 -10.86 -15.75 15.44
N GLU A 108 -9.79 -15.54 16.19
CA GLU A 108 -8.54 -16.29 16.10
C GLU A 108 -7.70 -16.06 14.82
N VAL A 109 -8.03 -15.06 14.01
CA VAL A 109 -7.30 -14.68 12.79
C VAL A 109 -6.67 -13.30 12.92
N ARG A 110 -5.44 -13.13 12.41
CA ARG A 110 -4.75 -11.85 12.25
C ARG A 110 -4.74 -11.39 10.80
N ILE A 111 -5.42 -10.27 10.56
CA ILE A 111 -5.47 -9.59 9.27
C ILE A 111 -4.73 -8.27 9.37
N LEU A 112 -3.87 -7.98 8.40
CA LEU A 112 -3.17 -6.70 8.30
C LEU A 112 -3.63 -5.97 7.03
N THR A 113 -4.22 -4.80 7.18
CA THR A 113 -4.67 -3.98 6.03
C THR A 113 -3.56 -3.05 5.57
N ASP A 114 -3.42 -2.82 4.26
CA ASP A 114 -2.55 -1.80 3.63
C ASP A 114 -1.25 -1.50 4.40
N PRO A 115 -0.37 -2.50 4.60
CA PRO A 115 0.75 -2.37 5.52
C PRO A 115 1.88 -1.52 4.92
N VAL A 116 2.15 -0.39 5.55
CA VAL A 116 3.24 0.53 5.17
C VAL A 116 4.19 0.75 6.33
N PHE A 117 5.36 0.12 6.24
CA PHE A 117 6.43 0.20 7.26
C PHE A 117 7.64 0.99 6.77
N SER A 118 7.75 1.23 5.46
CA SER A 118 8.76 2.10 4.88
C SER A 118 8.66 3.53 5.40
N ASN A 119 9.81 4.21 5.48
CA ASN A 119 9.88 5.59 5.94
C ASN A 119 9.23 6.57 4.95
N LYS A 120 9.31 6.26 3.65
CA LYS A 120 8.79 7.07 2.55
C LYS A 120 7.86 6.24 1.67
N VAL A 121 6.80 6.87 1.16
CA VAL A 121 5.84 6.25 0.23
C VAL A 121 6.10 6.75 -1.18
N SER A 122 6.93 6.02 -1.93
CA SER A 122 7.43 6.46 -3.24
C SER A 122 8.03 5.32 -4.06
N PRO A 123 8.06 5.44 -5.40
CA PRO A 123 8.90 4.58 -6.25
C PRO A 123 10.39 4.68 -5.96
N PHE A 124 10.83 5.77 -5.32
CA PHE A 124 12.23 6.05 -5.03
C PHE A 124 12.46 6.10 -3.53
N GLU A 125 13.52 5.44 -3.05
CA GLU A 125 13.83 5.39 -1.61
C GLU A 125 14.18 6.77 -1.01
N SER A 126 14.69 7.69 -1.83
CA SER A 126 15.23 8.99 -1.38
C SER A 126 14.25 10.16 -1.51
N VAL A 127 13.16 10.01 -2.26
CA VAL A 127 12.24 11.11 -2.61
C VAL A 127 10.82 10.69 -2.32
N GLY A 128 10.00 11.58 -1.76
CA GLY A 128 8.56 11.34 -1.58
C GLY A 128 8.08 11.71 -0.17
N PRO A 129 6.77 11.59 0.08
CA PRO A 129 6.19 11.84 1.39
C PRO A 129 6.80 10.92 2.45
N GLU A 130 7.25 11.52 3.55
CA GLU A 130 7.82 10.83 4.70
C GLU A 130 6.77 10.73 5.81
N ARG A 131 6.76 9.60 6.54
CA ARG A 131 5.84 9.42 7.67
C ARG A 131 6.20 10.35 8.84
N PHE A 132 5.20 10.78 9.61
CA PHE A 132 5.40 11.73 10.72
C PHE A 132 5.89 11.12 12.04
N PHE A 133 5.77 9.81 12.18
CA PHE A 133 6.26 9.03 13.33
C PHE A 133 6.83 7.72 12.80
N PRO A 134 7.64 6.94 13.54
CA PRO A 134 8.04 5.58 13.14
C PRO A 134 6.91 4.56 13.38
N PRO A 135 6.88 3.40 12.71
CA PRO A 135 5.81 2.42 12.93
C PRO A 135 5.72 2.06 14.42
N PRO A 136 4.50 1.96 15.01
CA PRO A 136 4.36 1.67 16.44
C PRO A 136 4.99 0.34 16.87
N ILE A 137 5.17 -0.58 15.92
CA ILE A 137 5.89 -1.83 16.08
C ILE A 137 6.75 -2.05 14.84
N SER A 138 7.93 -2.67 14.99
CA SER A 138 8.75 -2.99 13.82
C SER A 138 8.18 -4.20 13.07
N LEU A 139 8.54 -4.33 11.79
CA LEU A 139 8.05 -5.40 10.94
C LEU A 139 8.46 -6.80 11.45
N GLU A 140 9.64 -6.89 12.07
CA GLU A 140 10.19 -8.12 12.67
C GLU A 140 9.52 -8.51 13.98
N ASN A 141 8.92 -7.53 14.66
CA ASN A 141 8.24 -7.71 15.94
C ASN A 141 6.73 -7.92 15.77
N LEU A 142 6.20 -7.90 14.54
CA LEU A 142 4.81 -8.25 14.30
C LEU A 142 4.54 -9.70 14.74
N PRO A 143 3.34 -9.97 15.31
CA PRO A 143 2.89 -11.34 15.46
C PRO A 143 2.71 -12.02 14.10
N SER A 144 2.54 -13.35 14.09
CA SER A 144 2.20 -14.08 12.87
C SER A 144 0.94 -13.51 12.23
N ILE A 145 1.04 -13.11 10.96
CA ILE A 145 -0.07 -12.54 10.18
C ILE A 145 -0.61 -13.62 9.23
N ASP A 146 -1.90 -13.92 9.34
CA ASP A 146 -2.56 -14.93 8.51
C ASP A 146 -2.86 -14.40 7.11
N ALA A 147 -3.30 -13.15 7.04
CA ALA A 147 -3.68 -12.49 5.80
C ALA A 147 -3.28 -11.01 5.78
N VAL A 148 -2.82 -10.55 4.62
CA VAL A 148 -2.72 -9.13 4.27
C VAL A 148 -3.83 -8.80 3.28
N VAL A 149 -4.52 -7.68 3.48
CA VAL A 149 -5.50 -7.15 2.52
C VAL A 149 -5.00 -5.82 2.00
N ILE A 150 -4.77 -5.76 0.69
CA ILE A 150 -4.42 -4.54 -0.03
C ILE A 150 -5.68 -3.98 -0.68
N SER A 151 -5.96 -2.70 -0.47
CA SER A 151 -7.10 -2.02 -1.06
C SER A 151 -6.85 -1.59 -2.51
N HIS A 152 -5.66 -1.07 -2.81
CA HIS A 152 -5.25 -0.60 -4.15
C HIS A 152 -3.72 -0.42 -4.27
N ASP A 153 -3.25 -0.17 -5.50
CA ASP A 153 -1.83 -0.18 -5.89
C ASP A 153 -1.18 1.22 -5.82
N HIS A 154 -1.48 2.00 -4.78
CA HIS A 154 -0.75 3.25 -4.51
C HIS A 154 0.33 3.02 -3.45
N TYR A 155 1.44 3.77 -3.53
CA TYR A 155 2.60 3.62 -2.66
C TYR A 155 2.33 3.81 -1.16
N ASP A 156 1.26 4.53 -0.81
CA ASP A 156 0.81 4.71 0.56
C ASP A 156 -0.14 3.60 1.04
N HIS A 157 -0.49 2.63 0.19
CA HIS A 157 -1.29 1.45 0.55
C HIS A 157 -0.58 0.13 0.24
N LEU A 158 0.29 0.11 -0.77
CA LEU A 158 1.14 -1.00 -1.14
C LEU A 158 2.62 -0.63 -0.99
N ASP A 159 3.17 -0.96 0.18
CA ASP A 159 4.61 -0.97 0.38
C ASP A 159 5.20 -2.31 -0.09
N MET A 160 5.88 -2.29 -1.23
CA MET A 160 6.47 -3.47 -1.86
C MET A 160 7.47 -4.21 -0.95
N ASN A 161 8.25 -3.48 -0.14
CA ASN A 161 9.23 -4.11 0.75
C ASN A 161 8.52 -4.85 1.88
N THR A 162 7.48 -4.22 2.45
CA THR A 162 6.63 -4.83 3.47
C THR A 162 5.89 -6.06 2.92
N ALA A 163 5.30 -5.96 1.73
CA ALA A 163 4.60 -7.07 1.08
C ALA A 163 5.53 -8.26 0.81
N LYS A 164 6.73 -8.02 0.25
CA LYS A 164 7.74 -9.06 0.01
C LYS A 164 8.20 -9.73 1.30
N TYR A 165 8.42 -8.95 2.36
CA TYR A 165 8.80 -9.49 3.66
C TYR A 165 7.72 -10.43 4.21
N LEU A 166 6.45 -9.99 4.23
CA LEU A 166 5.33 -10.80 4.75
C LEU A 166 5.09 -12.05 3.90
N ALA A 167 5.17 -11.93 2.57
CA ALA A 167 5.10 -13.09 1.66
C ALA A 167 6.21 -14.11 1.96
N SER A 168 7.44 -13.66 2.24
CA SER A 168 8.55 -14.55 2.60
C SER A 168 8.36 -15.29 3.93
N LYS A 169 7.46 -14.80 4.79
CA LYS A 169 7.04 -15.45 6.04
C LYS A 169 5.87 -16.44 5.84
N GLY A 170 5.34 -16.56 4.63
CA GLY A 170 4.19 -17.43 4.32
C GLY A 170 2.82 -16.78 4.53
N THR A 171 2.77 -15.47 4.81
CA THR A 171 1.50 -14.73 4.91
C THR A 171 0.80 -14.68 3.56
N LYS A 172 -0.52 -14.92 3.54
CA LYS A 172 -1.34 -14.81 2.33
C LYS A 172 -1.61 -13.34 2.03
N ILE A 173 -1.41 -12.90 0.79
CA ILE A 173 -1.69 -11.52 0.38
C ILE A 173 -2.88 -11.51 -0.56
N PHE A 174 -3.92 -10.77 -0.19
CA PHE A 174 -5.13 -10.55 -0.96
C PHE A 174 -5.07 -9.16 -1.58
N VAL A 175 -5.23 -9.09 -2.90
CA VAL A 175 -5.07 -7.86 -3.69
C VAL A 175 -6.24 -7.69 -4.66
N PRO A 176 -6.50 -6.47 -5.15
CA PRO A 176 -7.41 -6.24 -6.25
C PRO A 176 -6.94 -6.97 -7.51
N TRP A 177 -7.87 -7.34 -8.39
CA TRP A 177 -7.54 -8.08 -9.61
C TRP A 177 -6.65 -7.29 -10.57
N GLU A 178 -6.67 -5.97 -10.47
CA GLU A 178 -5.82 -5.05 -11.23
C GLU A 178 -4.41 -4.90 -10.65
N SER A 179 -4.19 -5.23 -9.36
CA SER A 179 -2.91 -4.99 -8.70
C SER A 179 -1.79 -5.79 -9.34
N ALA A 180 -0.61 -5.17 -9.39
CA ALA A 180 0.56 -5.71 -10.06
C ALA A 180 1.34 -6.76 -9.26
N LEU A 181 0.92 -7.08 -8.03
CA LEU A 181 1.46 -8.20 -7.27
C LEU A 181 1.09 -9.52 -7.95
N THR A 182 2.10 -10.29 -8.37
CA THR A 182 1.98 -11.60 -9.03
C THR A 182 2.59 -12.71 -8.20
#